data_AF-D7MWT8-F1
#
_entry.id   AF-D7MWT8-F1
#
_cell.length_a   1.000
_cell.length_b   1.000
_cell.length_c   1.000
_cell.angle_alpha   90.00
_cell.angle_beta   90.00
_cell.angle_gamma   90.00
#
_symmetry.space_group_name_H-M   'P 1'
#
loop_
_entity.id
_entity.type
_entity.pdbx_description
1 polymer ?
#
loop_
_entity_poly.entity_id
_entity_poly.type
_entity_poly.pdbx_seq_one_letter_code
_entity_poly.pdbx_strand_id
1 'polypeptide(L)'
;MGISHVLSRFFHHFMLHKRASEANDKNDNSIIGSDLASSKKRRIDITDSSSSDNKSSIVASGSSSSSSGFHGDSVAHQIDMAFGNSNRQEIDEDLHSRQLAVYGRETMRRLFASNVLISGMHGLGAEIEEDAQKLISIATAINTGQGDLKVENVDQKLLRHFSFGAKAVLNPMAAMFGGIVGQEVVKACSGKFHPLFQFFYFDSVESLPTEPLDSSDFAPRNSRYDAQISVFGAKFQKKLEDAKVFTVGSGALGCEFLKNMALMGVSCGSQGKLTVTDDDIIEKSNLSRQFLFRDWNIGQAKSTVAASAAAAINPRFNIEALQNRVGAETENVFDDAFWENLTVVVNALDNVNARLYVDSRCLYFQKPLLESGTLGAKCNTQMVIPHLTENYGASRDPPEKQAPMCTVHSFPHNIDHCLTWARSEFEGLLEKTPAEVNAYLSSPVEYTNSMMSAGDAQARDTLERILECLDKEKCETFQDCLTWARLRYYHSLNSYV
;
A
#
# COMPACT_ATOMS: atom_id res chain seq x y z
N MET A 1 -18.34 -26.45 5.86
CA MET A 1 -18.31 -25.05 6.37
C MET A 1 -17.02 -24.67 7.15
N GLY A 2 -16.02 -25.55 7.34
CA GLY A 2 -14.94 -25.34 8.33
C GLY A 2 -13.51 -24.99 7.86
N ILE A 3 -13.31 -24.53 6.60
CA ILE A 3 -11.99 -24.07 6.09
C ILE A 3 -12.04 -22.58 5.73
N SER A 4 -13.07 -22.15 4.99
CA SER A 4 -13.29 -20.75 4.64
C SER A 4 -13.35 -19.86 5.88
N HIS A 5 -14.06 -20.25 6.94
CA HIS A 5 -14.33 -19.38 8.09
C HIS A 5 -13.11 -19.20 9.02
N VAL A 6 -12.15 -20.14 9.01
CA VAL A 6 -10.97 -20.09 9.89
C VAL A 6 -9.76 -19.46 9.19
N LEU A 7 -9.54 -19.74 7.88
CA LEU A 7 -8.55 -18.99 7.09
C LEU A 7 -8.98 -17.53 6.89
N SER A 8 -10.27 -17.30 6.65
CA SER A 8 -10.90 -15.98 6.68
C SER A 8 -10.54 -15.23 7.96
N ARG A 9 -10.86 -15.79 9.13
CA ARG A 9 -10.62 -15.12 10.42
C ARG A 9 -9.15 -14.96 10.77
N PHE A 10 -8.32 -15.93 10.38
CA PHE A 10 -6.87 -15.81 10.54
C PHE A 10 -6.31 -14.62 9.73
N PHE A 11 -6.83 -14.32 8.54
CA PHE A 11 -6.43 -13.13 7.77
C PHE A 11 -7.28 -11.88 8.05
N HIS A 12 -8.44 -12.01 8.71
CA HIS A 12 -9.46 -10.98 8.99
C HIS A 12 -8.98 -9.82 9.86
N HIS A 13 -7.92 -9.98 10.65
CA HIS A 13 -7.52 -8.97 11.64
C HIS A 13 -6.03 -8.59 11.63
N PHE A 14 -5.19 -9.17 10.77
CA PHE A 14 -3.78 -8.75 10.63
C PHE A 14 -3.59 -7.40 9.94
N MET A 15 -4.66 -6.64 9.78
CA MET A 15 -4.88 -5.83 8.61
C MET A 15 -5.94 -4.78 8.97
N LEU A 16 -5.50 -3.53 9.11
CA LEU A 16 -6.25 -2.42 9.70
C LEU A 16 -7.61 -2.18 9.00
N HIS A 17 -8.67 -2.06 9.80
CA HIS A 17 -10.03 -1.80 9.35
C HIS A 17 -10.26 -0.33 8.96
N LYS A 18 -11.02 -0.12 7.89
CA LYS A 18 -11.69 1.16 7.58
C LYS A 18 -12.89 1.29 8.52
N ARG A 19 -12.90 2.29 9.41
CA ARG A 19 -14.13 2.67 10.14
C ARG A 19 -15.14 3.20 9.13
N ALA A 20 -16.38 2.73 9.22
CA ALA A 20 -17.50 3.28 8.46
C ALA A 20 -17.64 4.78 8.78
N SER A 21 -17.67 5.62 7.74
CA SER A 21 -18.05 7.02 7.86
C SER A 21 -19.57 7.09 7.97
N GLU A 22 -20.08 7.62 9.08
CA GLU A 22 -21.49 7.99 9.22
C GLU A 22 -21.84 9.03 8.13
N ALA A 23 -22.65 8.60 7.15
CA ALA A 23 -23.27 9.49 6.19
C ALA A 23 -24.44 10.20 6.89
N ASN A 24 -24.27 11.51 7.13
CA ASN A 24 -25.37 12.39 7.50
C ASN A 24 -26.22 12.67 6.24
N ASP A 25 -27.28 11.90 6.05
CA ASP A 25 -28.35 12.25 5.12
C ASP A 25 -29.29 13.25 5.81
N LYS A 26 -29.25 14.50 5.34
CA LYS A 26 -30.28 15.49 5.61
C LYS A 26 -31.30 15.43 4.48
N ASN A 27 -32.52 15.00 4.79
CA ASN A 27 -33.70 15.41 4.04
C ASN A 27 -34.80 15.80 5.03
N ASP A 28 -35.21 17.06 4.94
CA ASP A 28 -36.28 17.69 5.69
C ASP A 28 -37.66 17.14 5.27
N ASN A 29 -38.52 16.87 6.26
CA ASN A 29 -39.90 17.37 6.37
C ASN A 29 -40.70 16.60 7.44
N SER A 30 -41.01 17.27 8.55
CA SER A 30 -42.39 17.52 9.00
C SER A 30 -42.44 17.97 10.46
N ILE A 31 -43.37 18.88 10.70
CA ILE A 31 -43.59 19.71 11.89
C ILE A 31 -44.42 18.92 12.92
N ILE A 32 -44.09 19.04 14.22
CA ILE A 32 -44.96 19.36 15.38
C ILE A 32 -44.13 19.27 16.69
N GLY A 33 -44.37 20.21 17.61
CA GLY A 33 -43.60 20.53 18.85
C GLY A 33 -43.51 19.41 19.90
N SER A 34 -42.75 19.54 20.99
CA SER A 34 -42.64 20.68 21.92
C SER A 34 -41.45 20.54 22.90
N ASP A 35 -41.01 21.69 23.42
CA ASP A 35 -40.38 21.98 24.73
C ASP A 35 -38.90 21.64 25.08
N LEU A 36 -38.14 22.75 25.14
CA LEU A 36 -37.10 23.19 26.11
C LEU A 36 -36.08 22.20 26.70
N ALA A 37 -34.79 22.46 26.43
CA ALA A 37 -33.87 23.08 27.41
C ALA A 37 -32.48 23.35 26.78
N SER A 38 -32.07 24.63 26.77
CA SER A 38 -30.80 25.11 26.24
C SER A 38 -29.70 25.13 27.30
N SER A 39 -28.49 24.66 26.98
CA SER A 39 -27.24 25.20 27.54
C SER A 39 -26.04 24.93 26.61
N LYS A 40 -25.44 26.03 26.15
CA LYS A 40 -24.36 26.13 25.15
C LYS A 40 -23.00 25.67 25.71
N LYS A 41 -22.25 24.85 24.94
CA LYS A 41 -20.78 24.70 25.08
C LYS A 41 -20.05 25.65 24.14
N ARG A 42 -19.04 26.35 24.68
CA ARG A 42 -18.25 27.42 24.06
C ARG A 42 -17.13 26.85 23.19
N ARG A 43 -16.89 27.50 22.04
CA ARG A 43 -15.71 27.38 21.19
C ARG A 43 -14.93 28.69 21.34
N ILE A 44 -13.62 28.61 21.59
CA ILE A 44 -12.72 29.77 21.66
C ILE A 44 -11.87 29.73 20.40
N ASP A 45 -12.08 30.72 19.53
CA ASP A 45 -11.16 31.12 18.46
C ASP A 45 -10.31 32.29 18.99
N ILE A 46 -9.02 32.34 18.66
CA ILE A 46 -8.19 33.53 18.84
C ILE A 46 -7.57 33.89 17.49
N THR A 47 -7.87 35.13 17.10
CA THR A 47 -7.53 35.85 15.88
C THR A 47 -6.15 36.49 15.94
N ASP A 48 -5.47 36.52 14.79
CA ASP A 48 -4.33 37.38 14.46
C ASP A 48 -4.67 38.87 14.62
N SER A 49 -3.70 39.67 15.09
CA SER A 49 -3.73 41.13 15.00
C SER A 49 -2.44 41.67 14.41
N SER A 50 -2.60 42.39 13.30
CA SER A 50 -1.60 43.20 12.61
C SER A 50 -1.67 44.67 13.06
N SER A 51 -0.53 45.35 13.17
CA SER A 51 -0.47 46.83 13.16
C SER A 51 0.84 47.38 12.56
N SER A 52 0.72 47.83 11.30
CA SER A 52 1.25 49.05 10.63
C SER A 52 2.61 49.70 10.99
N ASP A 53 3.51 49.66 10.00
CA ASP A 53 4.27 50.73 9.30
C ASP A 53 4.80 52.01 10.00
N ASN A 54 6.11 52.29 9.81
CA ASN A 54 6.54 53.48 9.04
C ASN A 54 8.04 53.47 8.59
N LYS A 55 8.21 53.75 7.28
CA LYS A 55 9.32 54.32 6.46
C LYS A 55 10.63 54.75 7.16
N SER A 56 11.84 54.57 6.60
CA SER A 56 12.31 55.10 5.30
C SER A 56 13.75 54.63 4.95
N SER A 57 14.04 54.71 3.65
CA SER A 57 15.27 54.46 2.89
C SER A 57 16.57 55.11 3.39
N ILE A 58 17.73 54.48 3.10
CA ILE A 58 18.92 55.08 2.43
C ILE A 58 19.89 53.96 1.99
N VAL A 59 20.60 54.25 0.90
CA VAL A 59 21.38 53.38 -0.01
C VAL A 59 22.89 53.41 0.31
N ALA A 60 23.57 52.30 -0.01
CA ALA A 60 24.99 52.11 -0.34
C ALA A 60 26.10 52.34 0.72
N SER A 61 26.96 51.32 0.91
CA SER A 61 28.30 51.22 0.28
C SER A 61 29.27 50.36 1.10
N GLY A 62 30.19 49.66 0.40
CA GLY A 62 31.59 49.55 0.87
C GLY A 62 32.06 48.29 1.62
N SER A 63 32.60 47.34 0.86
CA SER A 63 33.97 46.79 0.99
C SER A 63 34.49 46.19 2.33
N SER A 64 34.75 44.87 2.26
CA SER A 64 35.99 44.14 2.57
C SER A 64 36.77 44.34 3.90
N SER A 65 37.11 43.17 4.47
CA SER A 65 38.45 42.75 4.97
C SER A 65 38.63 42.52 6.49
N SER A 66 38.86 41.23 6.79
CA SER A 66 39.92 40.63 7.61
C SER A 66 40.22 41.10 9.05
N SER A 67 40.02 40.13 9.95
CA SER A 67 40.94 39.65 11.01
C SER A 67 41.46 40.61 12.08
N SER A 68 41.15 40.33 13.34
CA SER A 68 42.06 39.77 14.35
C SER A 68 41.44 39.94 15.75
N GLY A 69 41.49 38.88 16.57
CA GLY A 69 40.66 38.73 17.75
C GLY A 69 41.18 39.40 19.03
N PHE A 70 40.39 39.29 20.10
CA PHE A 70 40.86 39.09 21.47
C PHE A 70 39.74 38.49 22.34
N HIS A 71 40.16 37.61 23.25
CA HIS A 71 39.37 36.73 24.11
C HIS A 71 38.45 37.44 25.12
N GLY A 72 37.32 36.78 25.39
CA GLY A 72 36.50 36.97 26.59
C GLY A 72 35.64 35.72 26.83
N ASP A 73 36.11 34.82 27.69
CA ASP A 73 35.45 33.58 28.06
C ASP A 73 34.08 33.82 28.73
N SER A 74 33.04 33.15 28.24
CA SER A 74 31.94 32.67 29.09
C SER A 74 31.41 31.35 28.54
N VAL A 75 31.50 30.33 29.39
CA VAL A 75 31.26 28.93 29.09
C VAL A 75 29.76 28.67 28.96
N ALA A 76 29.30 28.35 27.74
CA ALA A 76 28.02 27.71 27.50
C ALA A 76 28.29 26.32 26.93
N HIS A 77 27.93 25.28 27.69
CA HIS A 77 27.99 23.89 27.24
C HIS A 77 26.93 23.67 26.15
N GLN A 78 27.31 23.86 24.89
CA GLN A 78 26.62 23.25 23.76
C GLN A 78 27.15 21.82 23.62
N ILE A 79 26.24 20.85 23.75
CA ILE A 79 26.47 19.47 23.35
C ILE A 79 26.51 19.48 21.82
N ASP A 80 27.71 19.66 21.28
CA ASP A 80 28.00 19.50 19.86
C ASP A 80 28.04 17.99 19.57
N MET A 81 26.94 17.45 19.06
CA MET A 81 26.90 16.08 18.53
C MET A 81 27.69 16.09 17.23
N ALA A 82 29.00 15.86 17.34
CA ALA A 82 29.90 15.70 16.22
C ALA A 82 29.36 14.61 15.28
N PHE A 83 28.78 15.03 14.15
CA PHE A 83 28.52 14.16 13.02
C PHE A 83 29.86 13.75 12.43
N GLY A 84 30.35 12.59 12.86
CA GLY A 84 31.48 11.91 12.25
C GLY A 84 31.25 11.80 10.74
N ASN A 85 32.29 12.18 10.00
CA ASN A 85 32.41 12.26 8.55
C ASN A 85 32.24 10.86 7.89
N SER A 86 31.03 10.31 7.98
CA SER A 86 30.62 9.05 7.36
C SER A 86 30.08 9.38 5.97
N ASN A 87 30.61 8.69 4.96
CA ASN A 87 30.30 8.84 3.54
C ASN A 87 28.92 9.43 3.27
N ARG A 88 28.87 10.62 2.64
CA ARG A 88 27.65 11.10 1.98
C ARG A 88 27.32 10.14 0.84
N GLN A 89 26.67 9.02 1.16
CA GLN A 89 26.05 8.19 0.14
C GLN A 89 24.97 9.04 -0.52
N GLU A 90 25.17 9.32 -1.80
CA GLU A 90 24.19 9.99 -2.63
C GLU A 90 22.95 9.08 -2.71
N ILE A 91 21.75 9.65 -2.51
CA ILE A 91 20.51 8.85 -2.49
C ILE A 91 20.25 8.38 -3.92
N ASP A 92 20.09 7.08 -4.12
CA ASP A 92 19.64 6.53 -5.40
C ASP A 92 18.17 6.95 -5.64
N GLU A 93 17.99 7.98 -6.47
CA GLU A 93 16.68 8.58 -6.71
C GLU A 93 15.74 7.67 -7.51
N ASP A 94 16.29 6.78 -8.35
CA ASP A 94 15.49 5.82 -9.11
C ASP A 94 14.92 4.76 -8.18
N LEU A 95 15.76 4.22 -7.30
CA LEU A 95 15.41 3.17 -6.34
C LEU A 95 14.36 3.67 -5.34
N HIS A 96 14.55 4.88 -4.81
CA HIS A 96 13.71 5.46 -3.76
C HIS A 96 12.71 6.50 -4.26
N SER A 97 12.42 6.54 -5.57
CA SER A 97 11.52 7.51 -6.21
C SER A 97 10.18 7.68 -5.48
N ARG A 98 9.51 6.58 -5.11
CA ARG A 98 8.25 6.63 -4.36
C ARG A 98 8.41 7.11 -2.92
N GLN A 99 9.47 6.68 -2.22
CA GLN A 99 9.76 7.13 -0.86
C GLN A 99 10.14 8.61 -0.85
N LEU A 100 10.90 9.08 -1.84
CA LEU A 100 11.28 10.49 -2.00
C LEU A 100 10.06 11.39 -2.18
N ALA A 101 9.08 10.97 -2.98
CA ALA A 101 7.82 11.69 -3.15
C ALA A 101 7.05 11.83 -1.82
N VAL A 102 7.11 10.83 -0.95
CA VAL A 102 6.41 10.84 0.34
C VAL A 102 7.21 11.58 1.42
N TYR A 103 8.51 11.32 1.54
CA TYR A 103 9.34 11.70 2.68
C TYR A 103 10.22 12.93 2.42
N GLY A 104 10.67 13.14 1.19
CA GLY A 104 11.63 14.19 0.80
C GLY A 104 13.10 13.79 1.00
N ARG A 105 14.02 14.45 0.27
CA ARG A 105 15.46 14.12 0.23
C ARG A 105 16.14 14.20 1.60
N GLU A 106 15.85 15.26 2.35
CA GLU A 106 16.48 15.49 3.66
C GLU A 106 16.11 14.40 4.68
N THR A 107 14.83 14.01 4.71
CA THR A 107 14.34 12.89 5.53
C THR A 107 15.06 11.59 5.18
N MET A 108 15.15 11.27 3.89
CA MET A 108 15.81 10.05 3.44
C MET A 108 17.29 10.03 3.86
N ARG A 109 18.02 11.15 3.76
CA ARG A 109 19.42 11.22 4.23
C ARG A 109 19.56 10.86 5.70
N ARG A 110 18.70 11.41 6.57
CA ARG A 110 18.75 11.11 8.02
C ARG A 110 18.45 9.65 8.30
N LEU A 111 17.51 9.07 7.56
CA LEU A 111 17.17 7.65 7.68
C LEU A 111 18.37 6.75 7.34
N PHE A 112 19.09 7.03 6.24
CA PHE A 112 20.29 6.26 5.86
C PHE A 112 21.43 6.35 6.88
N ALA A 113 21.53 7.45 7.61
CA ALA A 113 22.55 7.64 8.65
C ALA A 113 22.16 7.03 10.01
N SER A 114 20.96 6.47 10.15
CA SER A 114 20.43 6.03 11.44
C SER A 114 20.85 4.60 11.79
N ASN A 115 21.31 4.40 13.03
CA ASN A 115 21.57 3.07 13.60
C ASN A 115 20.40 2.67 14.52
N VAL A 116 19.80 1.50 14.26
CA VAL A 116 18.58 1.05 14.96
C VAL A 116 18.85 -0.32 15.60
N LEU A 117 18.67 -0.42 16.92
CA LEU A 117 18.72 -1.68 17.66
C LEU A 117 17.31 -2.21 17.89
N ILE A 118 17.05 -3.45 17.45
CA ILE A 118 15.82 -4.18 17.76
C ILE A 118 16.21 -5.34 18.70
N SER A 119 15.60 -5.40 19.88
CA SER A 119 15.90 -6.41 20.91
C SER A 119 14.63 -7.17 21.31
N GLY A 120 14.75 -8.47 21.63
CA GLY A 120 13.65 -9.29 22.16
C GLY A 120 13.10 -10.39 21.24
N MET A 121 13.86 -10.89 20.26
CA MET A 121 13.41 -11.96 19.35
C MET A 121 13.72 -13.38 19.87
N HIS A 122 12.87 -13.94 20.75
CA HIS A 122 12.96 -15.34 21.18
C HIS A 122 11.60 -16.08 21.07
N GLY A 123 11.62 -17.40 20.83
CA GLY A 123 10.49 -18.36 20.93
C GLY A 123 10.93 -19.57 21.79
N LEU A 124 10.15 -20.58 22.18
CA LEU A 124 8.75 -21.00 22.08
C LEU A 124 8.44 -21.79 23.37
N GLY A 125 7.20 -21.87 23.84
CA GLY A 125 6.81 -22.77 24.92
C GLY A 125 5.30 -22.96 24.98
N ALA A 126 4.87 -24.19 25.21
CA ALA A 126 3.54 -24.50 25.66
C ALA A 126 3.49 -24.27 27.17
N GLU A 127 2.61 -23.40 27.63
CA GLU A 127 2.43 -23.12 29.05
C GLU A 127 1.21 -23.87 29.60
N ILE A 128 1.36 -24.39 30.80
CA ILE A 128 0.32 -25.14 31.51
C ILE A 128 -0.62 -24.19 32.26
N GLU A 129 -1.85 -24.60 32.55
CA GLU A 129 -2.84 -23.80 33.30
C GLU A 129 -2.28 -23.21 34.60
N GLU A 130 -1.31 -23.91 35.22
CA GLU A 130 -0.60 -23.43 36.41
C GLU A 130 0.15 -22.10 36.16
N ASP A 131 0.80 -21.95 35.01
CA ASP A 131 1.56 -20.74 34.66
C ASP A 131 0.64 -19.57 34.32
N ALA A 132 -0.47 -19.84 33.63
CA ALA A 132 -1.53 -18.86 33.41
C ALA A 132 -2.10 -18.35 34.74
N GLN A 133 -2.32 -19.25 35.71
CA GLN A 133 -2.81 -18.87 37.04
C GLN A 133 -1.76 -18.05 37.83
N LYS A 134 -0.47 -18.35 37.69
CA LYS A 134 0.61 -17.53 38.25
C LYS A 134 0.62 -16.14 37.62
N LEU A 135 0.50 -16.02 36.29
CA LEU A 135 0.46 -14.73 35.60
C LEU A 135 -0.74 -13.89 36.08
N ILE A 136 -1.93 -14.49 36.20
CA ILE A 136 -3.13 -13.81 36.73
C ILE A 136 -2.87 -13.27 38.14
N SER A 137 -2.21 -14.07 38.98
CA SER A 137 -1.88 -13.69 40.36
C SER A 137 -0.91 -12.51 40.38
N ILE A 138 0.12 -12.52 39.53
CA ILE A 138 1.08 -11.41 39.36
C ILE A 138 0.37 -10.15 38.86
N ALA A 139 -0.44 -10.25 37.80
CA ALA A 139 -1.19 -9.12 37.25
C ALA A 139 -2.16 -8.51 38.28
N THR A 140 -2.83 -9.35 39.08
CA THR A 140 -3.71 -8.91 40.16
C THR A 140 -2.94 -8.19 41.28
N ALA A 141 -1.75 -8.70 41.63
CA ALA A 141 -0.89 -8.05 42.61
C ALA A 141 -0.38 -6.68 42.11
N ILE A 142 0.07 -6.60 40.86
CA ILE A 142 0.46 -5.33 40.22
C ILE A 142 -0.71 -4.35 40.26
N ASN A 143 -1.89 -4.77 39.81
CA ASN A 143 -3.09 -3.93 39.77
C ASN A 143 -3.49 -3.41 41.17
N THR A 144 -3.34 -4.23 42.21
CA THR A 144 -3.64 -3.84 43.60
C THR A 144 -2.68 -2.75 44.10
N GLY A 145 -1.44 -2.69 43.58
CA GLY A 145 -0.43 -1.69 43.93
C GLY A 145 -0.49 -0.39 43.13
N GLN A 146 -1.39 -0.24 42.15
CA GLN A 146 -1.41 0.88 41.19
C GLN A 146 -2.16 2.14 41.66
N GLY A 147 -2.69 2.18 42.88
CA GLY A 147 -3.41 3.36 43.40
C GLY A 147 -4.57 3.78 42.48
N ASP A 148 -4.53 5.02 41.99
CA ASP A 148 -5.54 5.60 41.10
C ASP A 148 -5.53 5.00 39.67
N LEU A 149 -4.47 4.28 39.28
CA LEU A 149 -4.38 3.59 37.98
C LEU A 149 -4.89 2.15 38.03
N LYS A 150 -5.47 1.74 39.17
CA LYS A 150 -6.04 0.41 39.34
C LYS A 150 -7.26 0.22 38.44
N VAL A 151 -7.29 -0.91 37.75
CA VAL A 151 -8.46 -1.38 36.99
C VAL A 151 -9.39 -2.14 37.94
N GLU A 152 -10.70 -1.88 37.86
CA GLU A 152 -11.69 -2.52 38.73
C GLU A 152 -11.79 -4.04 38.51
N ASN A 153 -11.76 -4.46 37.25
CA ASN A 153 -11.86 -5.86 36.85
C ASN A 153 -10.66 -6.27 35.99
N VAL A 154 -9.91 -7.26 36.47
CA VAL A 154 -8.82 -7.87 35.73
C VAL A 154 -9.41 -9.01 34.89
N ASP A 155 -9.39 -8.86 33.57
CA ASP A 155 -9.88 -9.89 32.65
C ASP A 155 -8.96 -11.11 32.68
N GLN A 156 -9.35 -12.10 33.48
CA GLN A 156 -8.61 -13.35 33.61
C GLN A 156 -8.59 -14.14 32.31
N LYS A 157 -9.64 -14.06 31.47
CA LYS A 157 -9.69 -14.80 30.20
C LYS A 157 -8.65 -14.25 29.22
N LEU A 158 -8.56 -12.92 29.12
CA LEU A 158 -7.54 -12.27 28.32
C LEU A 158 -6.13 -12.62 28.80
N LEU A 159 -5.88 -12.59 30.13
CA LEU A 159 -4.59 -12.97 30.70
C LEU A 159 -4.24 -14.45 30.48
N ARG A 160 -5.23 -15.36 30.53
CA ARG A 160 -5.01 -16.77 30.15
C ARG A 160 -4.58 -16.89 28.69
N HIS A 161 -5.31 -16.25 27.77
CA HIS A 161 -4.93 -16.25 26.35
C HIS A 161 -3.53 -15.67 26.12
N PHE A 162 -3.19 -14.58 26.82
CA PHE A 162 -1.86 -13.99 26.76
C PHE A 162 -0.77 -14.97 27.25
N SER A 163 -0.96 -15.65 28.39
CA SER A 163 -0.01 -16.66 28.88
C SER A 163 0.16 -17.81 27.88
N PHE A 164 -0.94 -18.36 27.36
CA PHE A 164 -0.87 -19.45 26.38
C PHE A 164 -0.13 -19.07 25.09
N GLY A 165 -0.23 -17.81 24.66
CA GLY A 165 0.46 -17.27 23.49
C GLY A 165 1.83 -16.63 23.77
N ALA A 166 2.26 -16.51 25.03
CA ALA A 166 3.34 -15.60 25.42
C ALA A 166 4.69 -15.88 24.74
N LYS A 167 4.96 -17.14 24.39
CA LYS A 167 6.19 -17.57 23.70
C LYS A 167 5.99 -17.82 22.21
N ALA A 168 4.77 -17.72 21.71
CA ALA A 168 4.47 -17.97 20.31
C ALA A 168 4.93 -16.80 19.44
N VAL A 169 5.73 -17.08 18.42
CA VAL A 169 6.13 -16.11 17.41
C VAL A 169 5.29 -16.37 16.16
N LEU A 170 4.28 -15.54 15.95
CA LEU A 170 3.40 -15.63 14.78
C LEU A 170 3.90 -14.67 13.70
N ASN A 171 4.20 -15.21 12.53
CA ASN A 171 4.79 -14.42 11.46
C ASN A 171 3.91 -13.21 11.02
N PRO A 172 2.57 -13.32 10.92
CA PRO A 172 1.75 -12.16 10.62
C PRO A 172 1.80 -11.06 11.71
N MET A 173 1.94 -11.43 12.99
CA MET A 173 2.13 -10.45 14.09
C MET A 173 3.49 -9.76 13.94
N ALA A 174 4.54 -10.53 13.62
CA ALA A 174 5.87 -9.99 13.37
C ALA A 174 5.91 -9.06 12.16
N ALA A 175 5.19 -9.37 11.08
CA ALA A 175 5.09 -8.50 9.91
C ALA A 175 4.38 -7.17 10.25
N MET A 176 3.26 -7.22 10.97
CA MET A 176 2.52 -6.03 11.36
C MET A 176 3.32 -5.14 12.30
N PHE A 177 3.84 -5.68 13.41
CA PHE A 177 4.65 -4.92 14.35
C PHE A 177 5.97 -4.46 13.73
N GLY A 178 6.60 -5.27 12.88
CA GLY A 178 7.80 -4.89 12.13
C GLY A 178 7.55 -3.68 11.23
N GLY A 179 6.41 -3.64 10.54
CA GLY A 179 5.99 -2.49 9.74
C GLY A 179 5.72 -1.24 10.58
N ILE A 180 5.00 -1.37 11.70
CA ILE A 180 4.70 -0.26 12.62
C ILE A 180 5.99 0.29 13.24
N VAL A 181 6.84 -0.57 13.82
CA VAL A 181 8.11 -0.18 14.44
C VAL A 181 9.04 0.42 13.39
N GLY A 182 9.14 -0.18 12.20
CA GLY A 182 9.89 0.38 11.09
C GLY A 182 9.43 1.80 10.74
N GLN A 183 8.12 2.03 10.73
CA GLN A 183 7.57 3.37 10.51
C GLN A 183 7.87 4.32 11.69
N GLU A 184 7.78 3.90 12.94
CA GLU A 184 8.14 4.73 14.11
C GLU A 184 9.61 5.15 14.10
N VAL A 185 10.50 4.25 13.67
CA VAL A 185 11.91 4.55 13.43
C VAL A 185 12.04 5.65 12.38
N VAL A 186 11.34 5.53 11.25
CA VAL A 186 11.34 6.57 10.21
C VAL A 186 10.87 7.91 10.79
N LYS A 187 9.80 7.93 11.60
CA LYS A 187 9.30 9.15 12.26
C LYS A 187 10.34 9.77 13.19
N ALA A 188 10.97 8.95 14.03
CA ALA A 188 11.97 9.40 15.00
C ALA A 188 13.19 10.04 14.32
N CYS A 189 13.70 9.41 13.26
CA CYS A 189 14.90 9.89 12.56
C CYS A 189 14.63 11.09 11.63
N SER A 190 13.38 11.23 11.18
CA SER A 190 13.01 12.26 10.20
C SER A 190 12.34 13.50 10.78
N GLY A 191 11.66 13.36 11.92
CA GLY A 191 10.71 14.37 12.42
C GLY A 191 9.45 14.49 11.56
N LYS A 192 9.16 13.50 10.69
CA LYS A 192 8.01 13.50 9.78
C LYS A 192 6.94 12.51 10.25
N PHE A 193 5.69 12.97 10.21
CA PHE A 193 4.49 12.32 10.77
C PHE A 193 4.44 12.32 12.31
N HIS A 194 3.23 12.13 12.85
CA HIS A 194 3.01 12.06 14.29
C HIS A 194 3.40 10.67 14.83
N PRO A 195 4.30 10.59 15.82
CA PRO A 195 4.67 9.32 16.45
C PRO A 195 3.52 8.76 17.29
N LEU A 196 3.56 7.46 17.57
CA LEU A 196 2.71 6.88 18.60
C LEU A 196 3.07 7.47 19.96
N PHE A 197 2.06 7.86 20.75
CA PHE A 197 2.24 8.48 22.06
C PHE A 197 1.35 7.79 23.11
N GLN A 198 1.84 6.87 23.93
CA GLN A 198 3.17 6.25 23.98
C GLN A 198 3.10 4.73 23.88
N PHE A 199 1.99 4.16 24.36
CA PHE A 199 1.74 2.72 24.37
C PHE A 199 0.79 2.36 23.24
N PHE A 200 1.14 1.30 22.51
CA PHE A 200 0.28 0.69 21.51
C PHE A 200 0.15 -0.79 21.84
N TYR A 201 -1.01 -1.18 22.36
CA TYR A 201 -1.37 -2.57 22.57
C TYR A 201 -2.25 -3.02 21.42
N PHE A 202 -1.96 -4.21 20.90
CA PHE A 202 -2.76 -4.84 19.86
C PHE A 202 -2.83 -6.33 20.13
N ASP A 203 -4.03 -6.88 20.00
CA ASP A 203 -4.29 -8.30 20.00
C ASP A 203 -5.23 -8.65 18.83
N SER A 204 -5.27 -9.94 18.50
CA SER A 204 -6.20 -10.50 17.53
C SER A 204 -6.74 -11.82 18.07
N VAL A 205 -7.40 -11.74 19.23
CA VAL A 205 -7.99 -12.93 19.87
C VAL A 205 -9.08 -13.58 19.02
N GLU A 206 -9.68 -12.83 18.10
CA GLU A 206 -10.68 -13.31 17.14
C GLU A 206 -10.10 -14.29 16.11
N SER A 207 -8.78 -14.30 15.95
CA SER A 207 -8.06 -15.24 15.08
C SER A 207 -7.89 -16.62 15.72
N LEU A 208 -8.14 -16.75 17.03
CA LEU A 208 -8.04 -18.04 17.72
C LEU A 208 -9.10 -19.02 17.20
N PRO A 209 -8.80 -20.32 17.15
CA PRO A 209 -9.76 -21.33 16.72
C PRO A 209 -11.00 -21.31 17.61
N THR A 210 -12.18 -21.31 16.98
CA THR A 210 -13.48 -21.36 17.68
C THR A 210 -13.96 -22.79 17.94
N GLU A 211 -13.43 -23.76 17.19
CA GLU A 211 -13.71 -25.17 17.38
C GLU A 211 -12.96 -25.69 18.63
N PRO A 212 -13.58 -26.53 19.47
CA PRO A 212 -12.88 -27.13 20.59
C PRO A 212 -11.71 -27.97 20.09
N LEU A 213 -10.51 -27.71 20.63
CA LEU A 213 -9.27 -28.41 20.30
C LEU A 213 -8.86 -29.30 21.46
N ASP A 214 -8.25 -30.45 21.13
CA ASP A 214 -7.72 -31.36 22.13
C ASP A 214 -6.37 -30.82 22.63
N SER A 215 -6.01 -31.06 23.88
CA SER A 215 -4.69 -30.67 24.40
C SER A 215 -3.53 -31.22 23.56
N SER A 216 -3.72 -32.40 22.97
CA SER A 216 -2.76 -33.03 22.05
C SER A 216 -2.58 -32.30 20.71
N ASP A 217 -3.51 -31.43 20.31
CA ASP A 217 -3.39 -30.62 19.09
C ASP A 217 -2.32 -29.54 19.24
N PHE A 218 -2.06 -29.06 20.45
CA PHE A 218 -1.06 -28.03 20.74
C PHE A 218 0.34 -28.60 21.05
N ALA A 219 0.46 -29.93 21.11
CA ALA A 219 1.72 -30.60 21.42
C ALA A 219 2.78 -30.29 20.34
N PRO A 220 4.02 -29.93 20.72
CA PRO A 220 5.12 -29.71 19.78
C PRO A 220 5.33 -30.91 18.88
N ARG A 221 5.60 -30.67 17.59
CA ARG A 221 5.78 -31.74 16.58
C ARG A 221 7.21 -31.83 16.08
N ASN A 222 8.14 -31.09 16.70
CA ASN A 222 9.50 -30.92 16.22
C ASN A 222 9.49 -30.40 14.77
N SER A 223 8.60 -29.43 14.53
CA SER A 223 8.39 -28.81 13.23
C SER A 223 8.73 -27.34 13.28
N ARG A 224 9.06 -26.75 12.13
CA ARG A 224 9.25 -25.30 12.01
C ARG A 224 7.98 -24.48 12.32
N TYR A 225 6.82 -25.13 12.46
CA TYR A 225 5.54 -24.49 12.75
C TYR A 225 5.10 -24.66 14.20
N ASP A 226 5.95 -25.19 15.09
CA ASP A 226 5.57 -25.45 16.48
C ASP A 226 5.01 -24.20 17.19
N ALA A 227 5.48 -22.99 16.82
CA ALA A 227 4.99 -21.71 17.36
C ALA A 227 3.56 -21.40 16.94
N GLN A 228 3.22 -21.77 15.71
CA GLN A 228 1.87 -21.62 15.18
C GLN A 228 0.97 -22.73 15.73
N ILE A 229 1.47 -23.95 15.83
CA ILE A 229 0.76 -25.11 16.41
C ILE A 229 0.41 -24.85 17.88
N SER A 230 1.28 -24.23 18.67
CA SER A 230 0.97 -23.94 20.08
C SER A 230 -0.18 -22.94 20.27
N VAL A 231 -0.54 -22.18 19.23
CA VAL A 231 -1.66 -21.21 19.26
C VAL A 231 -2.90 -21.74 18.56
N PHE A 232 -2.74 -22.34 17.38
CA PHE A 232 -3.86 -22.74 16.53
C PHE A 232 -4.13 -24.26 16.48
N GLY A 233 -3.19 -25.06 16.98
CA GLY A 233 -3.25 -26.52 16.95
C GLY A 233 -2.83 -27.16 15.62
N ALA A 234 -2.40 -28.41 15.69
CA ALA A 234 -1.89 -29.18 14.57
C ALA A 234 -2.94 -29.44 13.48
N LYS A 235 -4.22 -29.60 13.86
CA LYS A 235 -5.34 -29.72 12.91
C LYS A 235 -5.48 -28.48 12.04
N PHE A 236 -5.33 -27.28 12.62
CA PHE A 236 -5.37 -26.04 11.85
C PHE A 236 -4.14 -25.88 10.96
N GLN A 237 -2.95 -26.21 11.48
CA GLN A 237 -1.73 -26.23 10.67
C GLN A 237 -1.89 -27.11 9.43
N LYS A 238 -2.51 -28.28 9.57
CA LYS A 238 -2.77 -29.17 8.44
C LYS A 238 -3.72 -28.56 7.41
N LYS A 239 -4.76 -27.82 7.85
CA LYS A 239 -5.66 -27.07 6.95
C LYS A 239 -4.90 -25.99 6.16
N LEU A 240 -3.91 -25.32 6.76
CA LEU A 240 -3.04 -24.37 6.05
C LEU A 240 -2.15 -25.08 5.03
N GLU A 241 -1.50 -26.18 5.44
CA GLU A 241 -0.62 -26.96 4.56
C GLU A 241 -1.35 -27.48 3.32
N ASP A 242 -2.60 -27.91 3.43
CA ASP A 242 -3.37 -28.48 2.32
C ASP A 242 -4.18 -27.43 1.53
N ALA A 243 -4.05 -26.14 1.82
CA ALA A 243 -4.80 -25.08 1.16
C ALA A 243 -4.41 -24.93 -0.33
N LYS A 244 -5.41 -24.64 -1.18
CA LYS A 244 -5.22 -24.26 -2.58
C LYS A 244 -5.46 -22.77 -2.75
N VAL A 245 -4.41 -21.99 -2.96
CA VAL A 245 -4.45 -20.52 -2.91
C VAL A 245 -4.17 -19.94 -4.29
N PHE A 246 -4.92 -18.92 -4.68
CA PHE A 246 -4.61 -18.10 -5.85
C PHE A 246 -4.23 -16.69 -5.41
N THR A 247 -3.01 -16.26 -5.70
CA THR A 247 -2.51 -14.91 -5.40
C THR A 247 -2.40 -14.11 -6.69
N VAL A 248 -3.13 -13.00 -6.76
CA VAL A 248 -3.18 -12.14 -7.95
C VAL A 248 -2.31 -10.91 -7.71
N GLY A 249 -1.16 -10.85 -8.37
CA GLY A 249 -0.13 -9.84 -8.18
C GLY A 249 1.01 -10.32 -7.26
N SER A 250 2.23 -9.97 -7.63
CA SER A 250 3.48 -10.29 -6.94
C SER A 250 4.32 -9.03 -6.65
N GLY A 251 3.67 -7.86 -6.65
CA GLY A 251 4.26 -6.57 -6.27
C GLY A 251 4.57 -6.46 -4.77
N ALA A 252 4.44 -5.25 -4.20
CA ALA A 252 4.84 -4.99 -2.80
C ALA A 252 4.06 -5.87 -1.80
N LEU A 253 2.73 -5.87 -1.92
CA LEU A 253 1.84 -6.72 -1.13
C LEU A 253 2.08 -8.20 -1.41
N GLY A 254 2.22 -8.57 -2.69
CA GLY A 254 2.44 -9.95 -3.11
C GLY A 254 3.72 -10.55 -2.51
N CYS A 255 4.83 -9.80 -2.50
CA CYS A 255 6.08 -10.22 -1.85
C CYS A 255 5.89 -10.51 -0.36
N GLU A 256 5.20 -9.62 0.37
CA GLU A 256 4.91 -9.82 1.79
C GLU A 256 3.98 -11.01 2.04
N PHE A 257 2.96 -11.19 1.21
CA PHE A 257 2.02 -12.31 1.31
C PHE A 257 2.69 -13.65 1.03
N LEU A 258 3.51 -13.74 -0.01
CA LEU A 258 4.24 -14.96 -0.34
C LEU A 258 5.23 -15.35 0.76
N LYS A 259 5.96 -14.37 1.32
CA LYS A 259 6.81 -14.60 2.51
C LYS A 259 5.97 -15.10 3.68
N ASN A 260 4.82 -14.47 3.94
CA ASN A 260 3.96 -14.87 5.04
C ASN A 260 3.41 -16.29 4.87
N MET A 261 2.90 -16.62 3.69
CA MET A 261 2.37 -17.93 3.34
C MET A 261 3.45 -19.02 3.42
N ALA A 262 4.65 -18.75 2.91
CA ALA A 262 5.78 -19.67 3.02
C ALA A 262 6.17 -19.95 4.48
N LEU A 263 6.23 -18.92 5.33
CA LEU A 263 6.59 -19.04 6.76
C LEU A 263 5.49 -19.72 7.58
N MET A 264 4.22 -19.48 7.27
CA MET A 264 3.06 -20.10 7.92
C MET A 264 2.81 -21.55 7.47
N GLY A 265 3.49 -22.00 6.41
CA GLY A 265 3.31 -23.35 5.87
C GLY A 265 2.05 -23.50 5.00
N VAL A 266 1.52 -22.41 4.45
CA VAL A 266 0.40 -22.46 3.51
C VAL A 266 0.84 -23.23 2.26
N SER A 267 -0.03 -24.11 1.74
CA SER A 267 0.24 -24.90 0.54
C SER A 267 1.51 -25.77 0.62
N CYS A 268 1.98 -26.11 1.82
CA CYS A 268 3.18 -26.94 2.03
C CYS A 268 2.89 -28.44 2.21
N GLY A 269 1.62 -28.82 2.19
CA GLY A 269 1.13 -30.20 2.27
C GLY A 269 1.00 -30.82 0.89
N SER A 270 0.81 -32.14 0.84
CA SER A 270 0.72 -32.90 -0.41
C SER A 270 -0.49 -32.53 -1.29
N GLN A 271 -1.54 -31.96 -0.69
CA GLN A 271 -2.75 -31.50 -1.39
C GLN A 271 -2.77 -29.99 -1.62
N GLY A 272 -1.83 -29.28 -1.00
CA GLY A 272 -1.72 -27.83 -1.09
C GLY A 272 -1.10 -27.40 -2.40
N LYS A 273 -1.52 -26.25 -2.91
CA LYS A 273 -0.94 -25.61 -4.10
C LYS A 273 -1.18 -24.11 -4.03
N LEU A 274 -0.15 -23.30 -4.24
CA LEU A 274 -0.32 -21.87 -4.45
C LEU A 274 -0.03 -21.55 -5.90
N THR A 275 -0.94 -20.84 -6.57
CA THR A 275 -0.69 -20.25 -7.89
C THR A 275 -0.53 -18.75 -7.69
N VAL A 276 0.56 -18.17 -8.15
CA VAL A 276 0.76 -16.71 -8.19
C VAL A 276 0.83 -16.26 -9.64
N THR A 277 0.15 -15.17 -9.98
CA THR A 277 0.24 -14.59 -11.32
C THR A 277 0.52 -13.09 -11.28
N ASP A 278 1.33 -12.62 -12.21
CA ASP A 278 1.69 -11.21 -12.38
C ASP A 278 2.30 -11.07 -13.79
N ASP A 279 1.77 -10.16 -14.60
CA ASP A 279 2.21 -9.93 -15.98
C ASP A 279 3.33 -8.89 -16.11
N ASP A 280 3.74 -8.27 -15.00
CA ASP A 280 4.82 -7.29 -15.02
C ASP A 280 6.22 -7.92 -14.90
N ILE A 281 7.20 -7.13 -15.34
CA ILE A 281 8.62 -7.37 -15.13
C ILE A 281 9.16 -6.53 -13.96
N ILE A 282 10.29 -6.95 -13.39
CA ILE A 282 10.95 -6.27 -12.28
C ILE A 282 11.68 -5.02 -12.79
N GLU A 283 11.40 -3.88 -12.17
CA GLU A 283 12.10 -2.61 -12.41
C GLU A 283 12.93 -2.18 -11.19
N LYS A 284 13.95 -1.32 -11.41
CA LYS A 284 14.78 -0.76 -10.32
C LYS A 284 13.95 -0.11 -9.21
N SER A 285 12.92 0.66 -9.59
CA SER A 285 12.02 1.35 -8.66
C SER A 285 11.24 0.40 -7.73
N ASN A 286 11.16 -0.89 -8.08
CA ASN A 286 10.37 -1.88 -7.36
C ASN A 286 11.13 -2.40 -6.11
N LEU A 287 12.46 -2.47 -6.20
CA LEU A 287 13.33 -3.12 -5.21
C LEU A 287 13.26 -2.49 -3.82
N SER A 288 12.86 -1.21 -3.73
CA SER A 288 12.72 -0.49 -2.47
C SER A 288 11.55 -0.96 -1.59
N ARG A 289 10.65 -1.79 -2.11
CA ARG A 289 9.48 -2.31 -1.39
C ARG A 289 9.07 -3.74 -1.77
N GLN A 290 9.75 -4.34 -2.75
CA GLN A 290 9.51 -5.70 -3.23
C GLN A 290 10.74 -6.56 -2.90
N PHE A 291 10.93 -6.82 -1.60
CA PHE A 291 12.18 -7.35 -1.04
C PHE A 291 12.50 -8.80 -1.47
N LEU A 292 11.60 -9.50 -2.18
CA LEU A 292 11.93 -10.79 -2.80
C LEU A 292 12.80 -10.63 -4.05
N PHE A 293 12.93 -9.42 -4.58
CA PHE A 293 13.70 -9.10 -5.77
C PHE A 293 15.08 -8.53 -5.42
N ARG A 294 16.01 -8.65 -6.36
CA ARG A 294 17.38 -8.14 -6.27
C ARG A 294 17.74 -7.40 -7.56
N ASP A 295 18.82 -6.61 -7.53
CA ASP A 295 19.27 -5.84 -8.70
C ASP A 295 19.48 -6.71 -9.94
N TRP A 296 20.00 -7.93 -9.77
CA TRP A 296 20.22 -8.89 -10.87
C TRP A 296 18.93 -9.52 -11.42
N ASN A 297 17.77 -9.27 -10.79
CA ASN A 297 16.48 -9.73 -11.30
C ASN A 297 15.77 -8.69 -12.19
N ILE A 298 16.34 -7.49 -12.37
CA ILE A 298 15.74 -6.46 -13.24
C ILE A 298 15.51 -7.01 -14.65
N GLY A 299 14.32 -6.76 -15.20
CA GLY A 299 13.88 -7.27 -16.51
C GLY A 299 13.29 -8.68 -16.49
N GLN A 300 13.37 -9.41 -15.37
CA GLN A 300 12.74 -10.74 -15.23
C GLN A 300 11.29 -10.62 -14.77
N ALA A 301 10.46 -11.63 -15.05
CA ALA A 301 9.06 -11.66 -14.64
C ALA A 301 8.91 -11.70 -13.11
N LYS A 302 8.08 -10.82 -12.55
CA LYS A 302 7.89 -10.69 -11.10
C LYS A 302 7.41 -11.99 -10.45
N SER A 303 6.39 -12.62 -11.01
CA SER A 303 5.78 -13.83 -10.44
C SER A 303 6.77 -14.99 -10.33
N THR A 304 7.60 -15.17 -11.36
CA THR A 304 8.59 -16.26 -11.44
C THR A 304 9.70 -16.08 -10.40
N VAL A 305 10.26 -14.87 -10.30
CA VAL A 305 11.29 -14.57 -9.30
C VAL A 305 10.71 -14.62 -7.88
N ALA A 306 9.51 -14.08 -7.67
CA ALA A 306 8.84 -14.09 -6.37
C ALA A 306 8.58 -15.51 -5.88
N ALA A 307 8.09 -16.39 -6.76
CA ALA A 307 7.85 -17.78 -6.44
C ALA A 307 9.14 -18.52 -6.07
N SER A 308 10.21 -18.32 -6.84
CA SER A 308 11.53 -18.91 -6.55
C SER A 308 12.08 -18.42 -5.20
N ALA A 309 12.02 -17.12 -4.93
CA ALA A 309 12.46 -16.54 -3.67
C ALA A 309 11.63 -17.05 -2.47
N ALA A 310 10.31 -17.18 -2.62
CA ALA A 310 9.45 -17.70 -1.58
C ALA A 310 9.66 -19.21 -1.33
N ALA A 311 9.91 -20.00 -2.38
CA ALA A 311 10.29 -21.41 -2.25
C ALA A 311 11.65 -21.57 -1.53
N ALA A 312 12.58 -20.62 -1.66
CA ALA A 312 13.82 -20.62 -0.91
C ALA A 312 13.61 -20.38 0.60
N ILE A 313 12.57 -19.62 1.01
CA ILE A 313 12.19 -19.43 2.43
C ILE A 313 11.66 -20.74 3.03
N ASN A 314 10.96 -21.53 2.23
CA ASN A 314 10.43 -22.82 2.64
C ASN A 314 10.43 -23.83 1.47
N PRO A 315 11.38 -24.79 1.44
CA PRO A 315 11.49 -25.77 0.35
C PRO A 315 10.27 -26.67 0.16
N ARG A 316 9.35 -26.74 1.13
CA ARG A 316 8.08 -27.48 1.00
C ARG A 316 6.97 -26.64 0.35
N PHE A 317 7.18 -25.35 0.11
CA PHE A 317 6.16 -24.47 -0.41
C PHE A 317 5.83 -24.82 -1.86
N ASN A 318 4.66 -25.41 -2.09
CA ASN A 318 4.21 -25.81 -3.41
C ASN A 318 3.62 -24.60 -4.14
N ILE A 319 4.48 -23.88 -4.85
CA ILE A 319 4.13 -22.64 -5.54
C ILE A 319 4.39 -22.75 -7.05
N GLU A 320 3.41 -22.31 -7.84
CA GLU A 320 3.48 -22.18 -9.29
C GLU A 320 3.33 -20.71 -9.69
N ALA A 321 4.18 -20.27 -10.62
CA ALA A 321 4.15 -18.91 -11.14
C ALA A 321 3.59 -18.86 -12.57
N LEU A 322 2.65 -17.95 -12.80
CA LEU A 322 2.10 -17.61 -14.11
C LEU A 322 2.38 -16.14 -14.43
N GLN A 323 2.32 -15.78 -15.71
CA GLN A 323 2.57 -14.40 -16.18
C GLN A 323 1.34 -13.80 -16.87
N ASN A 324 0.16 -14.35 -16.58
CA ASN A 324 -1.08 -13.98 -17.23
C ASN A 324 -1.75 -12.85 -16.43
N ARG A 325 -2.09 -11.76 -17.12
CA ARG A 325 -2.91 -10.68 -16.58
C ARG A 325 -4.31 -11.22 -16.30
N VAL A 326 -4.75 -11.20 -15.05
CA VAL A 326 -6.09 -11.67 -14.70
C VAL A 326 -7.14 -10.73 -15.27
N GLY A 327 -8.00 -11.28 -16.14
CA GLY A 327 -9.04 -10.56 -16.86
C GLY A 327 -9.76 -11.48 -17.85
N ALA A 328 -10.80 -10.97 -18.49
CA ALA A 328 -11.65 -11.72 -19.42
C ALA A 328 -10.85 -12.43 -20.55
N GLU A 329 -9.77 -11.80 -21.02
CA GLU A 329 -8.86 -12.30 -22.04
C GLU A 329 -8.13 -13.60 -21.66
N THR A 330 -8.11 -13.96 -20.37
CA THR A 330 -7.31 -15.07 -19.82
C THR A 330 -8.15 -16.15 -19.15
N GLU A 331 -9.47 -16.17 -19.37
CA GLU A 331 -10.37 -17.18 -18.81
C GLU A 331 -10.10 -18.60 -19.35
N ASN A 332 -9.40 -18.73 -20.48
CA ASN A 332 -8.89 -20.00 -20.96
C ASN A 332 -7.73 -20.56 -20.11
N VAL A 333 -7.03 -19.71 -19.35
CA VAL A 333 -5.97 -20.11 -18.40
C VAL A 333 -6.56 -20.29 -17.01
N PHE A 334 -7.41 -19.35 -16.59
CA PHE A 334 -8.13 -19.38 -15.32
C PHE A 334 -9.56 -19.85 -15.53
N ASP A 335 -9.69 -21.08 -16.00
CA ASP A 335 -10.97 -21.70 -16.34
C ASP A 335 -11.78 -22.10 -15.10
N ASP A 336 -13.00 -22.60 -15.31
CA ASP A 336 -13.91 -22.98 -14.24
C ASP A 336 -13.28 -24.04 -13.32
N ALA A 337 -12.56 -25.01 -13.88
CA ALA A 337 -11.88 -26.04 -13.11
C ALA A 337 -10.78 -25.45 -12.20
N PHE A 338 -10.04 -24.46 -12.69
CA PHE A 338 -9.08 -23.72 -11.87
C PHE A 338 -9.78 -23.05 -10.68
N TRP A 339 -10.82 -22.25 -10.95
CA TRP A 339 -11.52 -21.50 -9.89
C TRP A 339 -12.19 -22.43 -8.88
N GLU A 340 -12.92 -23.46 -9.32
CA GLU A 340 -13.64 -24.39 -8.45
C GLU A 340 -12.73 -25.10 -7.45
N ASN A 341 -11.48 -25.37 -7.82
CA ASN A 341 -10.51 -26.05 -6.99
C ASN A 341 -9.86 -25.16 -5.91
N LEU A 342 -10.11 -23.85 -5.90
CA LEU A 342 -9.50 -22.93 -4.94
C LEU A 342 -10.16 -22.99 -3.56
N THR A 343 -9.33 -22.81 -2.54
CA THR A 343 -9.72 -22.59 -1.14
C THR A 343 -9.95 -21.12 -0.85
N VAL A 344 -9.07 -20.24 -1.35
CA VAL A 344 -9.10 -18.78 -1.11
C VAL A 344 -8.32 -18.06 -2.21
N VAL A 345 -8.76 -16.84 -2.52
CA VAL A 345 -8.11 -15.91 -3.45
C VAL A 345 -7.56 -14.73 -2.66
N VAL A 346 -6.37 -14.27 -3.01
CA VAL A 346 -5.68 -13.16 -2.34
C VAL A 346 -5.24 -12.14 -3.37
N ASN A 347 -5.81 -10.94 -3.30
CA ASN A 347 -5.43 -9.83 -4.17
C ASN A 347 -4.23 -9.07 -3.60
N ALA A 348 -3.29 -8.80 -4.49
CA ALA A 348 -2.13 -7.93 -4.32
C ALA A 348 -2.02 -6.96 -5.51
N LEU A 349 -3.17 -6.44 -5.94
CA LEU A 349 -3.38 -5.62 -7.13
C LEU A 349 -3.14 -4.14 -6.86
N ASP A 350 -2.95 -3.35 -7.92
CA ASP A 350 -2.72 -1.90 -7.83
C ASP A 350 -3.79 -1.04 -8.53
N ASN A 351 -4.69 -1.66 -9.32
CA ASN A 351 -5.77 -0.97 -10.02
C ASN A 351 -7.15 -1.52 -9.63
N VAL A 352 -8.18 -0.68 -9.73
CA VAL A 352 -9.55 -1.02 -9.30
C VAL A 352 -10.23 -1.99 -10.27
N ASN A 353 -9.94 -1.91 -11.57
CA ASN A 353 -10.57 -2.76 -12.58
C ASN A 353 -10.25 -4.24 -12.37
N ALA A 354 -8.97 -4.58 -12.13
CA ALA A 354 -8.57 -5.94 -11.83
C ALA A 354 -9.18 -6.44 -10.51
N ARG A 355 -9.29 -5.58 -9.48
CA ARG A 355 -9.94 -5.92 -8.21
C ARG A 355 -11.41 -6.30 -8.42
N LEU A 356 -12.16 -5.48 -9.16
CA LEU A 356 -13.56 -5.73 -9.48
C LEU A 356 -13.74 -6.99 -10.33
N TYR A 357 -12.84 -7.25 -11.27
CA TYR A 357 -12.86 -8.49 -12.06
C TYR A 357 -12.69 -9.71 -11.15
N VAL A 358 -11.64 -9.75 -10.32
CA VAL A 358 -11.40 -10.88 -9.40
C VAL A 358 -12.54 -11.05 -8.41
N ASP A 359 -13.08 -9.96 -7.87
CA ASP A 359 -14.25 -9.96 -6.99
C ASP A 359 -15.47 -10.62 -7.68
N SER A 360 -15.74 -10.26 -8.93
CA SER A 360 -16.84 -10.86 -9.70
C SER A 360 -16.68 -12.36 -9.91
N ARG A 361 -15.44 -12.84 -10.16
CA ARG A 361 -15.14 -14.27 -10.29
C ARG A 361 -15.28 -14.98 -8.94
N CYS A 362 -14.79 -14.37 -7.85
CA CYS A 362 -14.95 -14.92 -6.49
C CYS A 362 -16.42 -15.02 -6.08
N LEU A 363 -17.25 -14.04 -6.44
CA LEU A 363 -18.68 -14.08 -6.23
C LEU A 363 -19.33 -15.23 -7.02
N TYR A 364 -18.99 -15.38 -8.30
CA TYR A 364 -19.51 -16.42 -9.18
C TYR A 364 -19.17 -17.84 -8.69
N PHE A 365 -17.90 -18.11 -8.38
CA PHE A 365 -17.43 -19.42 -7.92
C PHE A 365 -17.54 -19.63 -6.41
N GLN A 366 -18.14 -18.68 -5.69
CA GLN A 366 -18.29 -18.69 -4.24
C GLN A 366 -16.96 -18.95 -3.52
N LYS A 367 -15.92 -18.20 -3.91
CA LYS A 367 -14.60 -18.26 -3.30
C LYS A 367 -14.38 -17.13 -2.31
N PRO A 368 -13.81 -17.41 -1.13
CA PRO A 368 -13.36 -16.36 -0.23
C PRO A 368 -12.28 -15.51 -0.90
N LEU A 369 -12.38 -14.19 -0.73
CA LEU A 369 -11.43 -13.22 -1.26
C LEU A 369 -10.84 -12.37 -0.12
N LEU A 370 -9.52 -12.25 -0.11
CA LEU A 370 -8.76 -11.35 0.73
C LEU A 370 -8.27 -10.18 -0.12
N GLU A 371 -8.75 -8.97 0.18
CA GLU A 371 -8.44 -7.73 -0.54
C GLU A 371 -7.65 -6.76 0.34
N SER A 372 -6.70 -6.05 -0.27
CA SER A 372 -5.87 -5.09 0.44
C SER A 372 -5.36 -3.98 -0.47
N GLY A 373 -5.20 -2.78 0.10
CA GLY A 373 -4.72 -1.61 -0.60
C GLY A 373 -3.77 -0.79 0.26
N THR A 374 -2.83 -0.11 -0.38
CA THR A 374 -1.90 0.82 0.26
C THR A 374 -1.76 2.10 -0.54
N LEU A 375 -1.74 3.25 0.14
CA LEU A 375 -1.46 4.55 -0.45
C LEU A 375 -0.58 5.36 0.51
N GLY A 376 0.73 5.40 0.23
CA GLY A 376 1.70 6.02 1.14
C GLY A 376 1.69 5.31 2.50
N ALA A 377 1.48 6.06 3.57
CA ALA A 377 1.38 5.53 4.94
C ALA A 377 -0.03 4.99 5.29
N LYS A 378 -1.00 5.04 4.36
CA LYS A 378 -2.35 4.51 4.55
C LYS A 378 -2.44 3.10 4.01
N CYS A 379 -3.23 2.28 4.67
CA CYS A 379 -3.62 0.96 4.17
C CYS A 379 -5.09 0.69 4.49
N ASN A 380 -5.67 -0.27 3.78
CA ASN A 380 -6.97 -0.83 4.07
C ASN A 380 -6.95 -2.32 3.74
N THR A 381 -7.86 -3.04 4.36
CA THR A 381 -8.16 -4.42 3.99
C THR A 381 -9.65 -4.69 4.04
N GLN A 382 -10.05 -5.68 3.26
CA GLN A 382 -11.41 -6.16 3.20
C GLN A 382 -11.39 -7.66 2.94
N MET A 383 -12.37 -8.33 3.52
CA MET A 383 -12.53 -9.77 3.39
C MET A 383 -13.93 -10.04 2.88
N VAL A 384 -14.02 -10.85 1.82
CA VAL A 384 -15.29 -11.27 1.21
C VAL A 384 -15.48 -12.75 1.49
N ILE A 385 -16.49 -13.07 2.29
CA ILE A 385 -16.84 -14.45 2.66
C ILE A 385 -18.19 -14.81 2.03
N PRO A 386 -18.22 -15.86 1.17
CA PRO A 386 -19.44 -16.33 0.55
C PRO A 386 -20.55 -16.57 1.59
N HIS A 387 -21.74 -16.06 1.29
CA HIS A 387 -22.94 -16.15 2.13
C HIS A 387 -22.85 -15.48 3.51
N LEU A 388 -21.86 -14.61 3.74
CA LEU A 388 -21.70 -13.93 5.02
C LEU A 388 -21.48 -12.41 4.89
N THR A 389 -20.60 -11.97 4.00
CA THR A 389 -20.28 -10.54 3.82
C THR A 389 -20.70 -10.05 2.44
N GLU A 390 -20.76 -8.73 2.25
CA GLU A 390 -20.82 -8.14 0.92
C GLU A 390 -19.52 -8.39 0.13
N ASN A 391 -19.63 -8.35 -1.20
CA ASN A 391 -18.48 -8.40 -2.11
C ASN A 391 -17.80 -7.03 -2.21
N TYR A 392 -16.57 -6.98 -2.71
CA TYR A 392 -15.78 -5.74 -2.79
C TYR A 392 -16.50 -4.67 -3.62
N GLY A 393 -17.07 -5.05 -4.77
CA GLY A 393 -17.80 -4.15 -5.67
C GLY A 393 -19.17 -3.67 -5.18
N ALA A 394 -19.65 -4.13 -4.02
CA ALA A 394 -20.92 -3.66 -3.45
C ALA A 394 -20.86 -2.20 -2.99
N SER A 395 -19.67 -1.76 -2.56
CA SER A 395 -19.41 -0.38 -2.15
C SER A 395 -18.67 0.38 -3.26
N ARG A 396 -19.05 1.63 -3.51
CA ARG A 396 -18.36 2.48 -4.48
C ARG A 396 -17.34 3.36 -3.78
N ASP A 397 -16.07 3.16 -4.11
CA ASP A 397 -15.06 4.14 -3.76
C ASP A 397 -15.25 5.44 -4.55
N PRO A 398 -14.83 6.60 -4.00
CA PRO A 398 -14.86 7.85 -4.74
C PRO A 398 -14.08 7.72 -6.06
N PRO A 399 -14.61 8.23 -7.18
CA PRO A 399 -13.86 8.22 -8.43
C PRO A 399 -12.57 9.02 -8.28
N GLU A 400 -11.57 8.68 -9.10
CA GLU A 400 -10.37 9.49 -9.19
C GLU A 400 -10.74 10.93 -9.54
N LYS A 401 -10.09 11.88 -8.87
CA LYS A 401 -10.31 13.31 -9.14
C LYS A 401 -9.77 13.63 -10.53
N GLN A 402 -10.66 13.77 -11.49
CA GLN A 402 -10.33 14.27 -12.82
C GLN A 402 -10.72 15.75 -12.89
N ALA A 403 -9.79 16.60 -13.33
CA ALA A 403 -10.09 18.00 -13.58
C ALA A 403 -11.04 18.09 -14.80
N PRO A 404 -12.05 18.98 -14.78
CA PRO A 404 -12.93 19.18 -15.94
C PRO A 404 -12.11 19.57 -17.18
N MET A 405 -12.41 18.98 -18.33
CA MET A 405 -11.67 19.24 -19.58
C MET A 405 -11.61 20.73 -19.93
N CYS A 406 -12.68 21.49 -19.70
CA CYS A 406 -12.68 22.95 -19.90
C CYS A 406 -11.67 23.67 -19.00
N THR A 407 -11.46 23.19 -17.77
CA THR A 407 -10.47 23.76 -16.85
C THR A 407 -9.06 23.41 -17.30
N VAL A 408 -8.82 22.17 -17.74
CA VAL A 408 -7.51 21.70 -18.23
C VAL A 408 -7.08 22.45 -19.48
N HIS A 409 -8.00 22.65 -20.44
CA HIS A 409 -7.68 23.26 -21.73
C HIS A 409 -7.72 24.80 -21.74
N SER A 410 -8.56 25.43 -20.91
CA SER A 410 -8.79 26.88 -21.02
C SER A 410 -8.41 27.68 -19.78
N PHE A 411 -8.54 27.10 -18.58
CA PHE A 411 -8.35 27.84 -17.32
C PHE A 411 -7.58 27.05 -16.26
N PRO A 412 -6.34 26.58 -16.55
CA PRO A 412 -5.52 25.91 -15.56
C PRO A 412 -5.09 26.92 -14.48
N HIS A 413 -5.26 26.54 -13.21
CA HIS A 413 -4.97 27.42 -12.06
C HIS A 413 -4.18 26.70 -10.96
N ASN A 414 -3.79 25.45 -11.20
CA ASN A 414 -2.89 24.69 -10.36
C ASN A 414 -1.96 23.84 -11.24
N ILE A 415 -0.91 23.30 -10.63
CA ILE A 415 0.09 22.51 -11.36
C ILE A 415 -0.47 21.20 -11.93
N ASP A 416 -1.43 20.58 -11.26
CA ASP A 416 -2.03 19.31 -11.68
C ASP A 416 -2.79 19.46 -13.00
N HIS A 417 -3.45 20.60 -13.23
CA HIS A 417 -4.10 20.91 -14.50
C HIS A 417 -3.07 21.04 -15.63
N CYS A 418 -1.96 21.74 -15.39
CA CYS A 418 -0.88 21.86 -16.37
C CYS A 418 -0.24 20.51 -16.69
N LEU A 419 -0.04 19.65 -15.68
CA LEU A 419 0.49 18.30 -15.88
C LEU A 419 -0.49 17.41 -16.67
N THR A 420 -1.77 17.50 -16.36
CA THR A 420 -2.83 16.77 -17.09
C THR A 420 -2.89 17.21 -18.56
N TRP A 421 -2.81 18.52 -18.80
CA TRP A 421 -2.73 19.09 -20.15
C TRP A 421 -1.48 18.60 -20.88
N ALA A 422 -0.30 18.70 -20.27
CA ALA A 422 0.97 18.29 -20.88
C ALA A 422 0.98 16.80 -21.23
N ARG A 423 0.39 15.94 -20.37
CA ARG A 423 0.20 14.52 -20.66
C ARG A 423 -0.73 14.29 -21.85
N SER A 424 -1.85 15.02 -21.92
CA SER A 424 -2.79 14.96 -23.04
C SER A 424 -2.13 15.38 -24.36
N GLU A 425 -1.31 16.43 -24.35
CA GLU A 425 -0.52 16.84 -25.53
C GLU A 425 0.49 15.77 -25.95
N PHE A 426 1.20 15.17 -24.99
CA PHE A 426 2.14 14.10 -25.26
C PHE A 426 1.45 12.88 -25.90
N GLU A 427 0.39 12.37 -25.28
CA GLU A 427 -0.40 11.23 -25.81
C GLU A 427 -1.01 11.58 -27.17
N GLY A 428 -1.52 12.80 -27.33
CA GLY A 428 -2.16 13.26 -28.55
C GLY A 428 -1.20 13.37 -29.74
N LEU A 429 0.03 13.88 -29.51
CA LEU A 429 1.00 14.15 -30.57
C LEU A 429 1.90 12.96 -30.88
N LEU A 430 2.35 12.24 -29.85
CA LEU A 430 3.43 11.25 -29.98
C LEU A 430 2.95 9.80 -29.91
N GLU A 431 1.70 9.56 -29.51
CA GLU A 431 1.13 8.20 -29.41
C GLU A 431 -0.06 8.01 -30.35
N LYS A 432 -1.13 8.78 -30.14
CA LYS A 432 -2.40 8.62 -30.88
C LYS A 432 -2.25 8.93 -32.36
N THR A 433 -1.69 10.10 -32.72
CA THR A 433 -1.53 10.47 -34.14
C THR A 433 -0.65 9.46 -34.90
N PRO A 434 0.53 9.04 -34.42
CA PRO A 434 1.31 7.99 -35.08
C PRO A 434 0.58 6.64 -35.17
N ALA A 435 -0.18 6.25 -34.14
CA ALA A 435 -0.97 5.01 -34.17
C ALA A 435 -2.05 5.04 -35.25
N GLU A 436 -2.77 6.17 -35.39
CA GLU A 436 -3.78 6.36 -36.44
C GLU A 436 -3.16 6.36 -37.85
N VAL A 437 -2.00 7.01 -38.02
CA VAL A 437 -1.25 6.97 -39.28
C VAL A 437 -0.85 5.54 -39.63
N ASN A 438 -0.33 4.77 -38.66
CA ASN A 438 0.05 3.38 -38.88
C ASN A 438 -1.16 2.50 -39.23
N ALA A 439 -2.31 2.71 -38.58
CA ALA A 439 -3.56 2.01 -38.88
C ALA A 439 -4.04 2.31 -40.30
N TYR A 440 -4.03 3.59 -40.71
CA TYR A 440 -4.35 4.02 -42.07
C TYR A 440 -3.42 3.38 -43.10
N LEU A 441 -2.10 3.40 -42.87
CA LEU A 441 -1.12 2.82 -43.79
C LEU A 441 -1.20 1.29 -43.88
N SER A 442 -1.62 0.61 -42.81
CA SER A 442 -1.73 -0.85 -42.77
C SER A 442 -2.93 -1.37 -43.55
N SER A 443 -4.10 -0.73 -43.40
CA SER A 443 -5.34 -1.13 -44.09
C SER A 443 -6.13 0.10 -44.61
N PRO A 444 -5.68 0.76 -45.70
CA PRO A 444 -6.29 2.02 -46.15
C PRO A 444 -7.77 1.91 -46.49
N VAL A 445 -8.21 0.80 -47.09
CA VAL A 445 -9.59 0.60 -47.52
C VAL A 445 -10.52 0.40 -46.32
N GLU A 446 -10.12 -0.44 -45.36
CA GLU A 446 -10.89 -0.68 -44.13
C GLU A 446 -10.96 0.59 -43.27
N TYR A 447 -9.85 1.30 -43.14
CA TYR A 447 -9.78 2.56 -42.42
C TYR A 447 -10.69 3.62 -43.03
N THR A 448 -10.66 3.76 -44.37
CA THR A 448 -11.53 4.70 -45.10
C THR A 448 -13.01 4.38 -44.89
N ASN A 449 -13.38 3.10 -44.96
CA ASN A 449 -14.76 2.67 -44.70
C ASN A 449 -15.18 2.95 -43.24
N SER A 450 -14.28 2.73 -42.27
CA SER A 450 -14.51 3.08 -40.87
C SER A 450 -14.73 4.58 -40.69
N MET A 451 -13.91 5.43 -41.33
CA MET A 451 -14.04 6.88 -41.25
C MET A 451 -15.32 7.41 -41.91
N MET A 452 -15.79 6.77 -42.99
CA MET A 452 -17.09 7.11 -43.59
C MET A 452 -18.29 6.76 -42.68
N SER A 453 -18.10 5.82 -41.75
CA SER A 453 -19.12 5.45 -40.76
C SER A 453 -19.02 6.22 -39.44
N ALA A 454 -17.93 6.96 -39.22
CA ALA A 454 -17.73 7.80 -38.05
C ALA A 454 -18.46 9.15 -38.18
N GLY A 455 -18.66 9.86 -37.06
CA GLY A 455 -19.26 11.20 -37.10
C GLY A 455 -18.37 12.21 -37.85
N ASP A 456 -18.96 13.02 -38.73
CA ASP A 456 -18.26 13.94 -39.65
C ASP A 456 -17.15 14.79 -38.98
N ALA A 457 -17.43 15.34 -37.80
CA ALA A 457 -16.46 16.18 -37.08
C ALA A 457 -15.24 15.39 -36.58
N GLN A 458 -15.45 14.18 -36.07
CA GLN A 458 -14.39 13.31 -35.57
C GLN A 458 -13.56 12.73 -36.72
N ALA A 459 -14.21 12.32 -37.80
CA ALA A 459 -13.54 11.83 -38.99
C ALA A 459 -12.64 12.90 -39.60
N ARG A 460 -13.15 14.14 -39.70
CA ARG A 460 -12.37 15.27 -40.21
C ARG A 460 -11.12 15.58 -39.39
N ASP A 461 -11.25 15.71 -38.07
CA ASP A 461 -10.13 15.99 -37.18
C ASP A 461 -9.04 14.90 -37.26
N THR A 462 -9.47 13.64 -37.31
CA THR A 462 -8.56 12.49 -37.41
C THR A 462 -7.82 12.46 -38.75
N LEU A 463 -8.53 12.67 -39.87
CA LEU A 463 -7.92 12.72 -41.20
C LEU A 463 -6.99 13.93 -41.38
N GLU A 464 -7.32 15.07 -40.77
CA GLU A 464 -6.46 16.25 -40.80
C GLU A 464 -5.14 15.98 -40.04
N ARG A 465 -5.19 15.33 -38.88
CA ARG A 465 -4.00 14.89 -38.14
C ARG A 465 -3.14 13.91 -38.92
N ILE A 466 -3.75 12.96 -39.65
CA ILE A 466 -3.03 12.03 -40.53
C ILE A 466 -2.32 12.79 -41.65
N LEU A 467 -3.01 13.73 -42.30
CA LEU A 467 -2.46 14.55 -43.36
C LEU A 467 -1.33 15.46 -42.87
N GLU A 468 -1.47 16.04 -41.68
CA GLU A 468 -0.40 16.80 -41.03
C GLU A 468 0.84 15.94 -40.82
N CYS A 469 0.68 14.73 -40.29
CA CYS A 469 1.81 13.84 -40.00
C CYS A 469 2.48 13.29 -41.27
N LEU A 470 1.71 12.94 -42.31
CA LEU A 470 2.23 12.31 -43.53
C LEU A 470 2.76 13.29 -44.58
N ASP A 471 2.24 14.53 -44.61
CA ASP A 471 2.54 15.48 -45.69
C ASP A 471 2.94 16.84 -45.13
N LYS A 472 2.05 17.56 -44.43
CA LYS A 472 2.27 18.98 -44.11
C LYS A 472 3.40 19.26 -43.11
N GLU A 473 3.56 18.39 -42.11
CA GLU A 473 4.52 18.54 -41.01
C GLU A 473 5.51 17.37 -40.95
N LYS A 474 5.64 16.63 -42.05
CA LYS A 474 6.58 15.51 -42.14
C LYS A 474 8.01 16.01 -41.98
N CYS A 475 8.70 15.51 -40.95
CA CYS A 475 10.10 15.83 -40.69
C CYS A 475 11.01 14.80 -41.36
N GLU A 476 11.94 15.22 -42.22
CA GLU A 476 12.92 14.33 -42.88
C GLU A 476 14.29 14.36 -42.19
N THR A 477 14.60 15.45 -41.49
CA THR A 477 15.82 15.64 -40.73
C THR A 477 15.54 16.00 -39.27
N PHE A 478 16.54 15.82 -38.40
CA PHE A 478 16.44 16.29 -37.01
C PHE A 478 16.25 17.81 -36.91
N GLN A 479 16.77 18.57 -37.87
CA GLN A 479 16.59 20.03 -37.93
C GLN A 479 15.13 20.41 -38.21
N ASP A 480 14.42 19.60 -39.00
CA ASP A 480 12.98 19.77 -39.23
C ASP A 480 12.21 19.50 -37.94
N CYS A 481 12.59 18.47 -37.18
CA CYS A 481 12.01 18.20 -35.86
C CYS A 481 12.22 19.37 -34.88
N LEU A 482 13.39 20.02 -34.89
CA LEU A 482 13.64 21.22 -34.06
C LEU A 482 12.74 22.39 -34.47
N THR A 483 12.55 22.58 -35.78
CA THR A 483 11.67 23.62 -36.32
C THR A 483 10.22 23.35 -35.95
N TRP A 484 9.77 22.11 -36.13
CA TRP A 484 8.44 21.63 -35.73
C TRP A 484 8.19 21.83 -34.23
N ALA A 485 9.11 21.40 -33.38
CA ALA A 485 9.00 21.55 -31.93
C ALA A 485 8.91 23.04 -31.52
N ARG A 486 9.67 23.91 -32.19
CA ARG A 486 9.61 25.35 -31.97
C ARG A 486 8.27 25.96 -32.41
N LEU A 487 7.74 25.56 -33.56
CA LEU A 487 6.42 26.00 -34.01
C LEU A 487 5.32 25.53 -33.06
N ARG A 488 5.36 24.28 -32.61
CA ARG A 488 4.43 23.74 -31.62
C ARG A 488 4.51 24.46 -30.28
N TYR A 489 5.71 24.80 -29.80
CA TYR A 489 5.87 25.65 -28.62
C TYR A 489 5.13 26.99 -28.77
N TYR A 490 5.31 27.67 -29.90
CA TYR A 490 4.59 28.92 -30.17
C TYR A 490 3.08 28.71 -30.24
N HIS A 491 2.63 27.65 -30.91
CA HIS A 491 1.22 27.37 -31.08
C HIS A 491 0.51 27.05 -29.75
N SER A 492 1.10 26.19 -28.92
CA SER A 492 0.47 25.73 -27.69
C SER A 492 0.57 26.73 -26.54
N LEU A 493 1.60 27.59 -26.52
CA LEU A 493 1.86 28.47 -25.37
C LEU A 493 1.78 29.97 -25.66
N ASN A 494 1.74 30.39 -26.94
CA ASN A 494 1.86 31.80 -27.30
C ASN A 494 0.84 32.30 -28.34
N SER A 495 -0.03 31.46 -28.90
CA SER A 495 -1.03 31.84 -29.92
C SER A 495 -2.13 32.80 -29.45
N TYR A 496 -2.15 33.17 -28.17
CA TYR A 496 -3.17 34.03 -27.56
C TYR A 496 -2.64 35.45 -27.24
N VAL A 497 -1.64 35.94 -27.97
CA VAL A 497 -1.24 37.36 -28.01
C VAL A 497 -1.48 37.94 -29.39
#